data_AF-A0AAD7YKZ8-F1
#
_entry.id   AF-A0AAD7YKZ8-F1
#
_cell.length_a   1.000
_cell.length_b   1.000
_cell.length_c   1.000
_cell.angle_alpha   90.00
_cell.angle_beta   90.00
_cell.angle_gamma   90.00
#
_symmetry.space_group_name_H-M   'P 1'
#
loop_
_entity.id
_entity.type
_entity.pdbx_description
1 polymer ?
#
loop_
_entity_poly.entity_id
_entity_poly.type
_entity_poly.pdbx_seq_one_letter_code
_entity_poly.pdbx_strand_id
1 'polypeptide(L)'
;MLRNRLIFNLSIKKCLPVKLDHNKCNFVLVRRNLYQLQSLRLSSVLYQLATKPRISIALSAKMAATWSMGPGTLEVPLSLFAKNRNRLADKLKSGQVVVLQGGEDVSHYDTDIEYVFRQATYFTWVCGVREPGCYFALDVSTRKSYLFVRRLPEDYEIWMGKLLSCDDFKNLYAVDEVHYVDELQNVLKSLNPEKLLTLSGPNTDSGLTAKEAVFEGIDEFKVDNETLFPIIAELRVIKTPEEIEVLRYVCKISSDAHKQVMLYAKPGRKEYQCESVFLDHCYRVGGCRHVSYTCICGSGDTGATLHYGHASAPNTKMINDGDMCLFDMGGNYAGYAADITCSFPANGKFTEDQKLIYEAVLAGRDAVIREAKPGVLWTDMHLAANRAMLDHLKKGGLLNGNVEDMIANGIHGILQPHGLGHLLGLDVHDVGGYLPHCPPRPSGPLARLRTARPLLANMTLTIEPGCYFIPRLLNNAKNNPAQAKFFNWDKVDKFRGFGGVRIEDDVLITDAGVENFTFVPRTVAEIEEHMANGANFK
;
A
#
# COMPACT_ATOMS: atom_id res chain seq x y z
N MET A 1 47.27 -12.25 43.27
CA MET A 1 45.96 -11.92 43.90
C MET A 1 44.92 -12.83 43.26
N LEU A 2 44.74 -14.02 43.82
CA LEU A 2 43.63 -14.43 44.70
C LEU A 2 42.31 -14.68 43.95
N ARG A 3 41.98 -15.99 43.90
CA ARG A 3 40.69 -16.61 43.55
C ARG A 3 39.54 -16.02 44.35
N ASN A 4 38.30 -16.07 43.82
CA ASN A 4 37.15 -16.50 44.62
C ASN A 4 35.96 -17.02 43.78
N ARG A 5 35.39 -18.13 44.27
CA ARG A 5 34.11 -18.77 43.92
C ARG A 5 33.00 -18.24 44.84
N LEU A 6 31.74 -18.22 44.38
CA LEU A 6 30.50 -18.39 45.17
C LEU A 6 29.32 -18.43 44.16
N ILE A 7 28.72 -19.58 43.81
CA ILE A 7 27.58 -20.30 44.43
C ILE A 7 26.36 -19.42 44.73
N PHE A 8 25.22 -19.66 44.04
CA PHE A 8 23.88 -19.55 44.62
C PHE A 8 22.83 -20.49 43.96
N ASN A 9 22.34 -21.41 44.80
CA ASN A 9 21.05 -22.11 44.89
C ASN A 9 20.02 -22.10 43.73
N LEU A 10 19.70 -23.30 43.24
CA LEU A 10 18.42 -23.62 42.58
C LEU A 10 17.52 -24.38 43.55
N SER A 11 16.35 -23.80 43.85
CA SER A 11 15.32 -24.37 44.71
C SER A 11 14.42 -25.31 43.90
N ILE A 12 14.37 -26.57 44.34
CA ILE A 12 13.50 -27.63 43.82
C ILE A 12 12.11 -27.45 44.44
N LYS A 13 11.09 -27.18 43.61
CA LYS A 13 9.68 -27.33 44.01
C LYS A 13 9.12 -28.66 43.48
N LYS A 14 8.53 -29.38 44.44
CA LYS A 14 7.94 -30.71 44.39
C LYS A 14 6.83 -30.84 43.34
N CYS A 15 6.91 -31.85 42.49
CA CYS A 15 5.76 -32.44 41.80
C CYS A 15 5.11 -33.49 42.72
N LEU A 16 3.79 -33.38 42.91
CA LEU A 16 2.94 -34.42 43.51
C LEU A 16 2.46 -35.38 42.41
N PRO A 17 2.24 -36.68 42.73
CA PRO A 17 1.94 -37.70 41.73
C PRO A 17 0.43 -37.77 41.46
N VAL A 18 0.04 -37.84 40.18
CA VAL A 18 -1.32 -38.25 39.79
C VAL A 18 -1.28 -39.70 39.36
N LYS A 19 -2.08 -40.52 40.06
CA LYS A 19 -2.30 -41.95 39.82
C LYS A 19 -2.91 -42.18 38.43
N LEU A 20 -2.35 -43.15 37.72
CA LEU A 20 -3.02 -43.86 36.62
C LEU A 20 -4.06 -44.80 37.23
N ASP A 21 -5.30 -44.74 36.73
CA ASP A 21 -6.29 -45.79 36.94
C ASP A 21 -6.93 -46.16 35.60
N HIS A 22 -6.82 -47.44 35.26
CA HIS A 22 -7.48 -48.07 34.11
C HIS A 22 -8.79 -48.67 34.59
N ASN A 23 -9.92 -48.27 33.97
CA ASN A 23 -11.06 -49.12 33.57
C ASN A 23 -12.36 -48.32 33.53
N LYS A 24 -13.00 -48.23 32.35
CA LYS A 24 -14.29 -48.89 32.03
C LYS A 24 -14.88 -48.34 30.73
N CYS A 25 -15.24 -49.29 29.86
CA CYS A 25 -16.14 -49.13 28.72
C CYS A 25 -17.49 -48.55 29.12
N ASN A 26 -18.11 -47.77 28.22
CA ASN A 26 -19.49 -48.00 27.75
C ASN A 26 -19.82 -47.11 26.55
N PHE A 27 -20.03 -47.75 25.40
CA PHE A 27 -20.73 -47.19 24.25
C PHE A 27 -22.23 -47.15 24.55
N VAL A 28 -22.86 -45.98 24.39
CA VAL A 28 -24.32 -45.89 24.30
C VAL A 28 -24.70 -45.62 22.86
N LEU A 29 -25.31 -46.64 22.26
CA LEU A 29 -25.93 -46.66 20.94
C LEU A 29 -27.36 -46.13 21.08
N VAL A 30 -27.75 -45.09 20.34
CA VAL A 30 -29.17 -44.74 20.15
C VAL A 30 -29.52 -44.88 18.68
N ARG A 31 -30.33 -45.90 18.38
CA ARG A 31 -31.01 -46.15 17.10
C ARG A 31 -32.46 -45.66 17.18
N ARG A 32 -32.96 -45.09 16.06
CA ARG A 32 -34.32 -45.16 15.45
C ARG A 32 -34.61 -43.81 14.74
N ASN A 33 -35.10 -43.72 13.50
CA ASN A 33 -36.07 -44.54 12.77
C ASN A 33 -35.84 -44.54 11.24
N LEU A 34 -36.28 -45.64 10.61
CA LEU A 34 -36.51 -45.85 9.18
C LEU A 34 -37.93 -45.43 8.76
N TYR A 35 -38.08 -44.96 7.52
CA TYR A 35 -39.19 -45.26 6.59
C TYR A 35 -38.56 -45.30 5.17
N GLN A 36 -38.40 -46.49 4.55
CA GLN A 36 -39.18 -47.06 3.42
C GLN A 36 -39.42 -46.10 2.24
N LEU A 37 -39.39 -46.45 0.96
CA LEU A 37 -38.96 -47.59 0.12
C LEU A 37 -39.26 -47.09 -1.32
N GLN A 38 -38.38 -47.30 -2.30
CA GLN A 38 -38.74 -47.83 -3.63
C GLN A 38 -37.53 -47.87 -4.57
N SER A 39 -37.28 -49.07 -5.07
CA SER A 39 -36.28 -49.45 -6.06
C SER A 39 -36.76 -49.21 -7.48
N LEU A 40 -35.84 -48.96 -8.42
CA LEU A 40 -35.88 -49.58 -9.76
C LEU A 40 -34.46 -49.63 -10.36
N ARG A 41 -34.15 -50.81 -10.90
CA ARG A 41 -32.87 -51.25 -11.48
C ARG A 41 -32.61 -50.62 -12.85
N LEU A 42 -31.35 -50.48 -13.26
CA LEU A 42 -30.83 -51.08 -14.50
C LEU A 42 -29.31 -50.95 -14.60
N SER A 43 -28.73 -51.91 -15.31
CA SER A 43 -27.39 -52.45 -15.21
C SER A 43 -26.49 -52.03 -16.37
N SER A 44 -25.17 -52.04 -16.10
CA SER A 44 -24.09 -52.52 -16.99
C SER A 44 -24.03 -52.04 -18.45
N VAL A 45 -23.07 -51.16 -18.75
CA VAL A 45 -22.21 -51.31 -19.95
C VAL A 45 -20.79 -50.87 -19.60
N LEU A 46 -19.89 -51.83 -19.60
CA LEU A 46 -18.43 -51.71 -19.52
C LEU A 46 -17.86 -52.17 -20.87
N TYR A 47 -16.77 -51.55 -21.30
CA TYR A 47 -15.79 -52.04 -22.29
C TYR A 47 -16.24 -52.26 -23.73
N GLN A 48 -15.86 -51.31 -24.61
CA GLN A 48 -14.87 -51.52 -25.69
C GLN A 48 -14.92 -50.31 -26.64
N LEU A 49 -13.80 -49.62 -26.83
CA LEU A 49 -13.25 -49.29 -28.14
C LEU A 49 -11.89 -48.62 -27.97
N ALA A 50 -10.88 -49.32 -28.46
CA ALA A 50 -9.49 -48.92 -28.50
C ALA A 50 -9.22 -47.93 -29.65
N THR A 51 -8.09 -47.24 -29.53
CA THR A 51 -7.27 -46.66 -30.62
C THR A 51 -7.89 -45.59 -31.51
N LYS A 52 -7.66 -44.31 -31.16
CA LYS A 52 -7.49 -43.21 -32.12
C LYS A 52 -6.29 -42.33 -31.70
N PRO A 53 -5.48 -41.83 -32.65
CA PRO A 53 -4.22 -41.17 -32.35
C PRO A 53 -4.47 -39.85 -31.62
N ARG A 54 -3.75 -39.63 -30.51
CA ARG A 54 -3.64 -38.30 -29.91
C ARG A 54 -2.92 -37.42 -30.92
N ILE A 55 -3.66 -36.61 -31.66
CA ILE A 55 -3.11 -35.45 -32.32
C ILE A 55 -2.67 -34.51 -31.20
N SER A 56 -1.38 -34.60 -30.87
CA SER A 56 -0.65 -33.61 -30.10
C SER A 56 -0.62 -32.32 -30.93
N ILE A 57 -1.66 -31.50 -30.82
CA ILE A 57 -1.53 -30.09 -31.18
C ILE A 57 -0.67 -29.50 -30.07
N ALA A 58 0.64 -29.50 -30.30
CA ALA A 58 1.56 -28.65 -29.57
C ALA A 58 1.26 -27.21 -29.98
N LEU A 59 0.22 -26.63 -29.39
CA LEU A 59 0.10 -25.18 -29.26
C LEU A 59 1.15 -24.76 -28.24
N SER A 60 2.38 -24.63 -28.72
CA SER A 60 3.40 -23.79 -28.08
C SER A 60 2.94 -22.33 -28.23
N ALA A 61 1.88 -21.96 -27.52
CA ALA A 61 1.73 -20.58 -27.11
C ALA A 61 2.84 -20.38 -26.09
N LYS A 62 3.93 -19.71 -26.47
CA LYS A 62 4.90 -19.17 -25.52
C LYS A 62 4.07 -18.45 -24.46
N MET A 63 3.98 -19.02 -23.24
CA MET A 63 3.29 -18.34 -22.15
C MET A 63 3.94 -16.97 -22.03
N ALA A 64 3.12 -15.92 -22.06
CA ALA A 64 3.63 -14.57 -21.88
C ALA A 64 4.38 -14.52 -20.56
N ALA A 65 5.57 -13.92 -20.55
CA ALA A 65 6.35 -13.83 -19.33
C ALA A 65 5.63 -12.91 -18.33
N THR A 66 5.61 -13.32 -17.06
CA THR A 66 4.85 -12.69 -15.97
C THR A 66 5.72 -12.49 -14.74
N TRP A 67 5.44 -11.44 -13.98
CA TRP A 67 5.89 -11.27 -12.61
C TRP A 67 4.84 -11.88 -11.66
N SER A 68 5.25 -12.80 -10.78
CA SER A 68 4.38 -13.35 -9.73
C SER A 68 5.19 -13.88 -8.55
N MET A 69 4.50 -14.12 -7.44
CA MET A 69 5.06 -14.76 -6.24
C MET A 69 4.67 -16.25 -6.14
N GLY A 70 4.24 -16.84 -7.26
CA GLY A 70 3.83 -18.24 -7.36
C GLY A 70 2.31 -18.44 -7.31
N PRO A 71 1.85 -19.71 -7.22
CA PRO A 71 0.44 -20.06 -7.30
C PRO A 71 -0.43 -19.34 -6.26
N GLY A 72 -1.58 -18.84 -6.69
CA GLY A 72 -2.53 -18.12 -5.82
C GLY A 72 -2.28 -16.62 -5.69
N THR A 73 -1.18 -16.11 -6.24
CA THR A 73 -0.89 -14.68 -6.34
C THR A 73 -1.17 -14.15 -7.75
N LEU A 74 -1.35 -12.83 -7.91
CA LEU A 74 -1.62 -12.24 -9.23
C LEU A 74 -0.43 -12.41 -10.17
N GLU A 75 -0.67 -12.94 -11.36
CA GLU A 75 0.30 -12.93 -12.45
C GLU A 75 0.25 -11.59 -13.18
N VAL A 76 1.29 -10.77 -13.01
CA VAL A 76 1.40 -9.46 -13.65
C VAL A 76 2.11 -9.64 -14.99
N PRO A 77 1.45 -9.40 -16.14
CA PRO A 77 2.08 -9.61 -17.43
C PRO A 77 3.18 -8.58 -17.66
N LEU A 78 4.36 -9.02 -18.12
CA LEU A 78 5.48 -8.10 -18.39
C LEU A 78 5.21 -7.13 -19.55
N SER A 79 4.15 -7.40 -20.33
CA SER A 79 3.63 -6.44 -21.30
C SER A 79 3.20 -5.11 -20.65
N LEU A 80 2.90 -5.09 -19.35
CA LEU A 80 2.69 -3.86 -18.57
C LEU A 80 3.89 -2.92 -18.75
N PHE A 81 5.10 -3.41 -18.46
CA PHE A 81 6.31 -2.61 -18.55
C PHE A 81 6.64 -2.23 -20.00
N ALA A 82 6.45 -3.16 -20.95
CA ALA A 82 6.64 -2.85 -22.37
C ALA A 82 5.68 -1.75 -22.88
N LYS A 83 4.42 -1.74 -22.42
CA LYS A 83 3.46 -0.67 -22.72
C LYS A 83 3.92 0.67 -22.13
N ASN A 84 4.45 0.67 -20.90
CA ASN A 84 5.00 1.88 -20.29
C ASN A 84 6.18 2.44 -21.08
N ARG A 85 7.10 1.59 -21.55
CA ARG A 85 8.21 2.00 -22.44
C ARG A 85 7.69 2.62 -23.74
N ASN A 86 6.67 2.04 -24.35
CA ASN A 86 6.06 2.59 -25.56
C ASN A 86 5.41 3.94 -25.32
N ARG A 87 4.64 4.09 -24.23
CA ARG A 87 4.04 5.37 -23.82
C ARG A 87 5.10 6.44 -23.57
N LEU A 88 6.25 6.06 -23.02
CA LEU A 88 7.39 6.96 -22.82
C LEU A 88 8.01 7.37 -24.16
N ALA A 89 8.32 6.41 -25.04
CA ALA A 89 8.85 6.69 -26.37
C ALA A 89 7.93 7.61 -27.20
N ASP A 90 6.61 7.47 -27.07
CA ASP A 90 5.61 8.33 -27.75
C ASP A 90 5.71 9.81 -27.36
N LYS A 91 6.33 10.13 -26.23
CA LYS A 91 6.49 11.50 -25.71
C LYS A 91 7.88 12.09 -25.95
N LEU A 92 8.80 11.28 -26.47
CA LEU A 92 10.21 11.65 -26.68
C LEU A 92 10.52 11.76 -28.17
N LYS A 93 11.70 12.28 -28.50
CA LYS A 93 12.13 12.52 -29.87
C LYS A 93 13.09 11.41 -30.34
N SER A 94 12.99 11.06 -31.62
CA SER A 94 13.98 10.19 -32.27
C SER A 94 15.40 10.74 -32.09
N GLY A 95 16.39 9.85 -32.00
CA GLY A 95 17.79 10.20 -31.70
C GLY A 95 18.10 10.29 -30.20
N GLN A 96 17.10 10.24 -29.32
CA GLN A 96 17.27 10.22 -27.87
C GLN A 96 17.32 8.78 -27.32
N VAL A 97 18.15 8.55 -26.31
CA VAL A 97 18.18 7.30 -25.55
C VAL A 97 17.91 7.61 -24.08
N VAL A 98 16.87 7.03 -23.51
CA VAL A 98 16.61 7.11 -22.06
C VAL A 98 17.59 6.19 -21.34
N VAL A 99 18.22 6.64 -20.26
CA VAL A 99 19.10 5.82 -19.42
C VAL A 99 18.69 5.97 -17.95
N LEU A 100 18.39 4.84 -17.30
CA LEU A 100 18.01 4.76 -15.90
C LEU A 100 18.94 3.80 -15.16
N GLN A 101 19.30 4.16 -13.92
CA GLN A 101 20.02 3.31 -12.98
C GLN A 101 19.01 2.70 -11.99
N GLY A 102 19.10 1.40 -11.78
CA GLY A 102 18.35 0.68 -10.76
C GLY A 102 18.88 0.97 -9.35
N GLY A 103 18.13 0.51 -8.35
CA GLY A 103 18.55 0.50 -6.96
C GLY A 103 19.71 -0.45 -6.73
N GLU A 104 20.45 -0.21 -5.66
CA GLU A 104 21.58 -1.00 -5.20
C GLU A 104 21.27 -1.56 -3.81
N ASP A 105 21.92 -2.66 -3.43
CA ASP A 105 21.82 -3.20 -2.08
C ASP A 105 22.37 -2.19 -1.07
N VAL A 106 21.76 -2.15 0.11
CA VAL A 106 22.14 -1.24 1.19
C VAL A 106 22.35 -2.04 2.47
N SER A 107 23.59 -2.00 2.96
CA SER A 107 23.95 -2.60 4.24
C SER A 107 23.40 -1.82 5.43
N HIS A 108 23.19 -2.54 6.53
CA HIS A 108 22.98 -1.95 7.85
C HIS A 108 24.31 -1.33 8.31
N TYR A 109 24.44 -0.02 8.10
CA TYR A 109 25.64 0.75 8.44
C TYR A 109 26.90 0.12 7.81
N ASP A 110 27.85 -0.32 8.62
CA ASP A 110 29.13 -0.92 8.24
C ASP A 110 29.16 -2.46 8.39
N THR A 111 27.99 -3.09 8.49
CA THR A 111 27.87 -4.56 8.62
C THR A 111 27.64 -5.28 7.29
N ASP A 112 27.68 -6.62 7.31
CA ASP A 112 27.40 -7.50 6.18
C ASP A 112 25.91 -7.89 6.06
N ILE A 113 25.02 -7.26 6.85
CA ILE A 113 23.58 -7.49 6.81
C ILE A 113 22.93 -6.44 5.92
N GLU A 114 22.23 -6.86 4.89
CA GLU A 114 21.50 -5.97 3.96
C GLU A 114 20.03 -5.80 4.36
N TYR A 115 19.48 -4.62 4.09
CA TYR A 115 18.03 -4.47 4.06
C TYR A 115 17.47 -5.33 2.92
N VAL A 116 16.26 -5.87 3.08
CA VAL A 116 15.59 -6.58 1.98
C VAL A 116 15.43 -5.60 0.82
N PHE A 117 16.11 -5.89 -0.29
CA PHE A 117 16.16 -5.01 -1.46
C PHE A 117 14.75 -4.67 -1.99
N ARG A 118 14.55 -3.39 -2.31
CA ARG A 118 13.38 -2.87 -3.02
C ARG A 118 13.85 -1.94 -4.14
N GLN A 119 13.35 -2.19 -5.34
CA GLN A 119 13.74 -1.48 -6.53
C GLN A 119 13.28 0.00 -6.54
N ALA A 120 14.05 0.87 -7.20
CA ALA A 120 13.68 2.26 -7.47
C ALA A 120 12.43 2.34 -8.36
N THR A 121 11.43 3.14 -8.00
CA THR A 121 10.10 3.05 -8.61
C THR A 121 10.03 3.47 -10.08
N TYR A 122 10.82 4.45 -10.52
CA TYR A 122 10.91 4.77 -11.96
C TYR A 122 11.56 3.65 -12.77
N PHE A 123 12.51 2.91 -12.20
CA PHE A 123 13.12 1.74 -12.82
C PHE A 123 12.12 0.58 -12.89
N THR A 124 11.41 0.30 -11.78
CA THR A 124 10.31 -0.68 -11.76
C THR A 124 9.27 -0.37 -12.84
N TRP A 125 8.86 0.90 -12.99
CA TRP A 125 7.85 1.31 -13.96
C TRP A 125 8.21 0.98 -15.42
N VAL A 126 9.50 1.01 -15.78
CA VAL A 126 9.95 0.75 -17.16
C VAL A 126 10.24 -0.73 -17.46
N CYS A 127 10.67 -1.52 -16.47
CA CYS A 127 11.18 -2.87 -16.74
C CYS A 127 10.80 -3.94 -15.71
N GLY A 128 10.28 -3.61 -14.53
CA GLY A 128 9.86 -4.61 -13.53
C GLY A 128 10.97 -5.48 -12.94
N VAL A 129 12.24 -5.09 -13.16
CA VAL A 129 13.43 -5.85 -12.74
C VAL A 129 13.58 -5.87 -11.23
N ARG A 130 13.84 -7.07 -10.69
CA ARG A 130 13.94 -7.32 -9.24
C ARG A 130 15.37 -7.30 -8.72
N GLU A 131 16.35 -7.46 -9.61
CA GLU A 131 17.75 -7.56 -9.23
C GLU A 131 18.36 -6.16 -8.98
N PRO A 132 19.25 -6.04 -7.98
CA PRO A 132 19.97 -4.80 -7.68
C PRO A 132 21.11 -4.54 -8.67
N GLY A 133 21.53 -3.27 -8.75
CA GLY A 133 22.69 -2.81 -9.51
C GLY A 133 22.57 -2.96 -11.03
N CYS A 134 21.35 -2.97 -11.56
CA CYS A 134 21.09 -3.02 -13.00
C CYS A 134 20.96 -1.62 -13.60
N TYR A 135 21.14 -1.49 -14.92
CA TYR A 135 20.80 -0.29 -15.70
C TYR A 135 19.82 -0.63 -16.80
N PHE A 136 19.12 0.37 -17.29
CA PHE A 136 18.14 0.22 -18.35
C PHE A 136 18.31 1.34 -19.38
N ALA A 137 18.27 0.99 -20.67
CA ALA A 137 18.20 1.96 -21.75
C ALA A 137 17.03 1.71 -22.71
N LEU A 138 16.46 2.79 -23.23
CA LEU A 138 15.42 2.75 -24.28
C LEU A 138 15.84 3.68 -25.42
N ASP A 139 16.16 3.10 -26.57
CA ASP A 139 16.34 3.88 -27.81
C ASP A 139 14.97 4.31 -28.33
N VAL A 140 14.69 5.61 -28.29
CA VAL A 140 13.40 6.17 -28.68
C VAL A 140 13.15 5.98 -30.18
N SER A 141 14.20 5.95 -31.00
CA SER A 141 14.11 5.85 -32.46
C SER A 141 13.60 4.50 -32.90
N THR A 142 14.14 3.44 -32.30
CA THR A 142 13.81 2.04 -32.64
C THR A 142 12.81 1.41 -31.67
N ARG A 143 12.56 2.06 -30.53
CA ARG A 143 11.79 1.54 -29.37
C ARG A 143 12.41 0.30 -28.73
N LYS A 144 13.66 -0.03 -29.04
CA LYS A 144 14.35 -1.16 -28.45
C LYS A 144 14.76 -0.86 -27.01
N SER A 145 14.56 -1.86 -26.17
CA SER A 145 14.87 -1.86 -24.74
C SER A 145 16.11 -2.71 -24.45
N TYR A 146 17.03 -2.15 -23.68
CA TYR A 146 18.30 -2.75 -23.30
C TYR A 146 18.37 -2.82 -21.78
N LEU A 147 18.54 -4.02 -21.24
CA LEU A 147 18.79 -4.24 -19.81
C LEU A 147 20.28 -4.54 -19.61
N PHE A 148 20.88 -3.94 -18.59
CA PHE A 148 22.27 -4.18 -18.22
C PHE A 148 22.30 -4.81 -16.84
N VAL A 149 22.77 -6.05 -16.75
CA VAL A 149 22.84 -6.83 -15.51
C VAL A 149 24.27 -6.93 -15.01
N ARG A 150 24.45 -7.14 -13.70
CA ARG A 150 25.79 -7.30 -13.13
C ARG A 150 26.44 -8.59 -13.67
N ARG A 151 27.71 -8.52 -14.04
CA ARG A 151 28.52 -9.73 -14.26
C ARG A 151 28.93 -10.26 -12.89
N LEU A 152 28.31 -11.36 -12.48
CA LEU A 152 28.53 -11.96 -11.16
C LEU A 152 29.66 -13.01 -11.23
N PRO A 153 30.48 -13.14 -10.18
CA PRO A 153 31.53 -14.16 -10.11
C PRO A 153 30.91 -15.57 -9.95
N GLU A 154 31.67 -16.60 -10.31
CA GLU A 154 31.24 -18.01 -10.23
C GLU A 154 30.74 -18.40 -8.83
N ASP A 155 31.40 -17.91 -7.77
CA ASP A 155 31.02 -18.18 -6.37
C ASP A 155 29.60 -17.73 -6.03
N TYR A 156 28.99 -16.80 -6.78
CA TYR A 156 27.60 -16.39 -6.58
C TYR A 156 26.64 -17.58 -6.65
N GLU A 157 26.93 -18.58 -7.51
CA GLU A 157 26.09 -19.77 -7.63
C GLU A 157 26.00 -20.59 -6.35
N ILE A 158 27.08 -20.58 -5.54
CA ILE A 158 27.18 -21.30 -4.28
C ILE A 158 26.39 -20.57 -3.18
N TRP A 159 26.48 -19.23 -3.13
CA TRP A 159 25.98 -18.43 -2.01
C TRP A 159 24.56 -17.88 -2.23
N MET A 160 24.28 -17.41 -3.44
CA MET A 160 23.10 -16.60 -3.75
C MET A 160 22.12 -17.31 -4.71
N GLY A 161 22.57 -18.39 -5.35
CA GLY A 161 21.76 -19.23 -6.24
C GLY A 161 22.13 -19.09 -7.71
N LYS A 162 21.35 -19.74 -8.59
CA LYS A 162 21.68 -19.93 -10.01
C LYS A 162 22.20 -18.65 -10.69
N LEU A 163 23.34 -18.78 -11.36
CA LEU A 163 23.85 -17.76 -12.29
C LEU A 163 23.00 -17.73 -13.55
N LEU A 164 22.21 -16.67 -13.70
CA LEU A 164 21.38 -16.45 -14.88
C LEU A 164 22.21 -15.86 -16.02
N SER A 165 21.99 -16.36 -17.23
CA SER A 165 22.55 -15.81 -18.46
C SER A 165 21.80 -14.57 -18.93
N CYS A 166 22.38 -13.78 -19.84
CA CYS A 166 21.68 -12.68 -20.50
C CYS A 166 20.39 -13.14 -21.20
N ASP A 167 20.39 -14.34 -21.80
CA ASP A 167 19.19 -14.91 -22.42
C ASP A 167 18.11 -15.30 -21.39
N ASP A 168 18.50 -15.76 -20.20
CA ASP A 168 17.55 -16.01 -19.11
C ASP A 168 16.87 -14.69 -18.71
N PHE A 169 17.63 -13.62 -18.47
CA PHE A 169 17.09 -12.29 -18.15
C PHE A 169 16.21 -11.72 -19.26
N LYS A 170 16.61 -11.91 -20.52
CA LYS A 170 15.83 -11.48 -21.69
C LYS A 170 14.45 -12.12 -21.69
N ASN A 171 14.38 -13.42 -21.41
CA ASN A 171 13.14 -14.16 -21.31
C ASN A 171 12.33 -13.77 -20.06
N LEU A 172 13.00 -13.49 -18.93
CA LEU A 172 12.38 -13.10 -17.67
C LEU A 172 11.78 -11.70 -17.67
N TYR A 173 12.31 -10.76 -18.45
CA TYR A 173 11.90 -9.35 -18.42
C TYR A 173 11.27 -8.84 -19.72
N ALA A 174 11.20 -9.70 -20.75
CA ALA A 174 10.64 -9.36 -22.06
C ALA A 174 11.22 -8.03 -22.61
N VAL A 175 12.54 -7.89 -22.50
CA VAL A 175 13.35 -6.82 -23.10
C VAL A 175 13.96 -7.28 -24.41
N ASP A 176 14.39 -6.35 -25.25
CA ASP A 176 14.91 -6.69 -26.59
C ASP A 176 16.34 -7.22 -26.52
N GLU A 177 17.17 -6.62 -25.68
CA GLU A 177 18.56 -7.02 -25.48
C GLU A 177 18.98 -6.95 -24.01
N VAL A 178 19.92 -7.83 -23.65
CA VAL A 178 20.53 -7.88 -22.32
C VAL A 178 22.04 -7.94 -22.47
N HIS A 179 22.73 -7.04 -21.78
CA HIS A 179 24.18 -6.91 -21.76
C HIS A 179 24.67 -6.84 -20.31
N TYR A 180 25.97 -6.87 -20.08
CA TYR A 180 26.51 -6.64 -18.75
C TYR A 180 26.71 -5.15 -18.46
N VAL A 181 26.68 -4.77 -17.18
CA VAL A 181 26.92 -3.37 -16.75
C VAL A 181 28.31 -2.89 -17.17
N ASP A 182 29.32 -3.76 -17.18
CA ASP A 182 30.67 -3.43 -17.66
C ASP A 182 30.76 -3.19 -19.18
N GLU A 183 29.71 -3.52 -19.94
CA GLU A 183 29.58 -3.28 -21.38
C GLU A 183 28.73 -2.03 -21.70
N LEU A 184 28.10 -1.42 -20.68
CA LEU A 184 27.11 -0.33 -20.82
C LEU A 184 27.59 0.80 -21.74
N GLN A 185 28.79 1.33 -21.48
CA GLN A 185 29.34 2.46 -22.23
C GLN A 185 29.48 2.13 -23.73
N ASN A 186 30.01 0.94 -24.04
CA ASN A 186 30.27 0.51 -25.41
C ASN A 186 28.97 0.27 -26.18
N VAL A 187 27.98 -0.34 -25.52
CA VAL A 187 26.65 -0.54 -26.12
C VAL A 187 26.00 0.80 -26.40
N LEU A 188 25.99 1.74 -25.44
CA LEU A 188 25.42 3.08 -25.66
C LEU A 188 26.13 3.85 -26.79
N LYS A 189 27.46 3.75 -26.91
CA LYS A 189 28.22 4.32 -28.04
C LYS A 189 27.77 3.74 -29.38
N SER A 190 27.50 2.43 -29.45
CA SER A 190 27.06 1.76 -30.68
C SER A 190 25.65 2.19 -31.14
N LEU A 191 24.81 2.67 -30.22
CA LEU A 191 23.50 3.24 -30.55
C LEU A 191 23.61 4.63 -31.21
N ASN A 192 24.79 5.26 -31.14
CA ASN A 192 25.07 6.60 -31.68
C ASN A 192 23.98 7.64 -31.33
N PRO A 193 23.65 7.83 -30.02
CA PRO A 193 22.59 8.73 -29.62
C PRO A 193 22.96 10.19 -29.88
N GLU A 194 22.00 11.01 -30.33
CA GLU A 194 22.16 12.46 -30.31
C GLU A 194 22.24 12.98 -28.88
N LYS A 195 21.52 12.31 -27.96
CA LYS A 195 21.44 12.68 -26.56
C LYS A 195 21.02 11.52 -25.65
N LEU A 196 21.66 11.41 -24.49
CA LEU A 196 21.15 10.60 -23.37
C LEU A 196 20.17 11.43 -22.53
N LEU A 197 19.03 10.84 -22.19
CA LEU A 197 18.08 11.40 -21.25
C LEU A 197 18.17 10.65 -19.93
N THR A 198 18.60 11.35 -18.88
CA THR A 198 18.73 10.81 -17.53
C THR A 198 17.63 11.38 -16.63
N LEU A 199 17.36 10.72 -15.51
CA LEU A 199 16.29 11.10 -14.60
C LEU A 199 16.81 12.02 -13.48
N SER A 200 16.45 13.30 -13.52
CA SER A 200 16.67 14.22 -12.40
C SER A 200 15.46 15.13 -12.21
N GLY A 201 14.93 15.16 -10.99
CA GLY A 201 13.84 16.08 -10.65
C GLY A 201 13.30 15.89 -9.24
N PRO A 202 12.68 16.93 -8.66
CA PRO A 202 12.29 16.94 -7.25
C PRO A 202 11.03 16.12 -7.02
N ASN A 203 11.05 15.22 -6.05
CA ASN A 203 9.85 14.67 -5.45
C ASN A 203 9.20 15.75 -4.57
N THR A 204 7.94 16.08 -4.85
CA THR A 204 7.25 17.22 -4.24
C THR A 204 6.76 16.99 -2.81
N ASP A 205 6.89 15.77 -2.30
CA ASP A 205 6.54 15.37 -0.94
C ASP A 205 7.75 15.26 -0.02
N SER A 206 8.84 14.64 -0.49
CA SER A 206 10.09 14.50 0.27
C SER A 206 11.05 15.68 0.10
N GLY A 207 10.94 16.43 -1.01
CA GLY A 207 11.89 17.46 -1.41
C GLY A 207 13.22 16.91 -1.96
N LEU A 208 13.37 15.58 -2.06
CA LEU A 208 14.56 14.93 -2.60
C LEU A 208 14.52 14.88 -4.13
N THR A 209 15.68 14.97 -4.76
CA THR A 209 15.83 14.80 -6.21
C THR A 209 15.99 13.32 -6.56
N ALA A 210 15.31 12.85 -7.61
CA ALA A 210 15.51 11.51 -8.16
C ALA A 210 16.99 11.29 -8.53
N LYS A 211 17.53 10.11 -8.21
CA LYS A 211 18.94 9.76 -8.48
C LYS A 211 19.15 9.67 -9.99
N GLU A 212 20.00 10.55 -10.51
CA GLU A 212 20.44 10.52 -11.91
C GLU A 212 21.31 9.29 -12.16
N ALA A 213 21.20 8.69 -13.35
CA ALA A 213 22.05 7.58 -13.73
C ALA A 213 23.50 8.06 -13.91
N VAL A 214 24.44 7.38 -13.26
CA VAL A 214 25.88 7.68 -13.37
C VAL A 214 26.62 6.40 -13.71
N PHE A 215 27.52 6.46 -14.69
CA PHE A 215 28.38 5.34 -15.06
C PHE A 215 29.69 5.84 -15.65
N GLU A 216 30.71 4.97 -15.70
CA GLU A 216 32.01 5.31 -16.26
C GLU A 216 31.90 5.71 -17.74
N GLY A 217 32.44 6.88 -18.09
CA GLY A 217 32.47 7.38 -19.46
C GLY A 217 31.16 7.99 -19.96
N ILE A 218 30.22 8.32 -19.05
CA ILE A 218 28.99 9.08 -19.37
C ILE A 218 29.30 10.50 -19.89
N ASP A 219 30.43 11.08 -19.49
CA ASP A 219 30.92 12.40 -19.90
C ASP A 219 31.31 12.49 -21.39
N GLU A 220 31.50 11.36 -22.05
CA GLU A 220 31.67 11.28 -23.51
C GLU A 220 30.35 11.50 -24.28
N PHE A 221 29.21 11.52 -23.59
CA PHE A 221 27.89 11.70 -24.19
C PHE A 221 27.34 13.09 -23.90
N LYS A 222 26.46 13.56 -24.80
CA LYS A 222 25.58 14.70 -24.49
C LYS A 222 24.44 14.21 -23.59
N VAL A 223 24.37 14.74 -22.37
CA VAL A 223 23.35 14.37 -21.37
C VAL A 223 22.34 15.51 -21.16
N ASP A 224 21.07 15.15 -20.93
CA ASP A 224 19.99 16.05 -20.51
C ASP A 224 19.19 15.35 -19.42
N ASN A 225 19.21 15.97 -18.24
CA ASN A 225 18.61 15.43 -17.04
C ASN A 225 17.31 16.15 -16.65
N GLU A 226 16.87 17.13 -17.44
CA GLU A 226 15.69 17.95 -17.15
C GLU A 226 14.44 17.44 -17.89
N THR A 227 14.62 16.93 -19.12
CA THR A 227 13.50 16.57 -20.01
C THR A 227 12.72 15.36 -19.51
N LEU A 228 13.42 14.33 -19.00
CA LEU A 228 12.80 13.03 -18.72
C LEU A 228 11.82 13.08 -17.55
N PHE A 229 12.21 13.71 -16.45
CA PHE A 229 11.44 13.70 -15.19
C PHE A 229 9.98 14.13 -15.33
N PRO A 230 9.65 15.32 -15.87
CA PRO A 230 8.25 15.75 -15.94
C PRO A 230 7.41 14.86 -16.85
N ILE A 231 8.01 14.23 -17.87
CA ILE A 231 7.32 13.34 -18.80
C ILE A 231 7.00 12.01 -18.13
N ILE A 232 8.01 11.34 -17.55
CA ILE A 232 7.82 10.03 -16.93
C ILE A 232 6.96 10.11 -15.66
N ALA A 233 7.07 11.20 -14.88
CA ALA A 233 6.19 11.44 -13.75
C ALA A 233 4.73 11.60 -14.19
N GLU A 234 4.46 12.36 -15.26
CA GLU A 234 3.09 12.52 -15.79
C GLU A 234 2.51 11.19 -16.30
N LEU A 235 3.33 10.34 -16.92
CA LEU A 235 2.88 9.01 -17.37
C LEU A 235 2.52 8.09 -16.21
N ARG A 236 3.19 8.21 -15.06
CA ARG A 236 2.85 7.46 -13.84
C ARG A 236 1.55 7.91 -13.16
N VAL A 237 1.14 9.18 -13.36
CA VAL A 237 -0.12 9.70 -12.83
C VAL A 237 -1.31 8.92 -13.40
N ILE A 238 -1.25 8.57 -14.69
CA ILE A 238 -2.33 7.90 -15.43
C ILE A 238 -2.01 6.42 -15.58
N LYS A 239 -2.75 5.57 -14.87
CA LYS A 239 -2.50 4.12 -14.81
C LYS A 239 -3.02 3.43 -16.07
N THR A 240 -2.25 2.47 -16.57
CA THR A 240 -2.72 1.55 -17.61
C THR A 240 -3.71 0.52 -17.04
N PRO A 241 -4.51 -0.15 -17.88
CA PRO A 241 -5.37 -1.25 -17.42
C PRO A 241 -4.63 -2.32 -16.63
N GLU A 242 -3.41 -2.70 -17.06
CA GLU A 242 -2.59 -3.67 -16.33
C GLU A 242 -2.15 -3.16 -14.95
N GLU A 243 -1.78 -1.89 -14.82
CA GLU A 243 -1.42 -1.29 -13.53
C GLU A 243 -2.62 -1.24 -12.57
N ILE A 244 -3.80 -0.96 -13.11
CA ILE A 244 -5.06 -0.96 -12.35
C ILE A 244 -5.35 -2.35 -11.77
N GLU A 245 -5.11 -3.43 -12.52
CA GLU A 245 -5.28 -4.80 -11.99
C GLU A 245 -4.34 -5.11 -10.81
N VAL A 246 -3.09 -4.63 -10.86
CA VAL A 246 -2.15 -4.80 -9.74
C VAL A 246 -2.64 -4.03 -8.51
N LEU A 247 -3.10 -2.79 -8.71
CA LEU A 247 -3.64 -1.94 -7.64
C LEU A 247 -4.91 -2.55 -7.00
N ARG A 248 -5.84 -3.06 -7.83
CA ARG A 248 -7.01 -3.81 -7.34
C ARG A 248 -6.60 -5.02 -6.48
N TYR A 249 -5.60 -5.78 -6.92
CA TYR A 249 -5.12 -6.94 -6.19
C TYR A 249 -4.51 -6.58 -4.83
N VAL A 250 -3.55 -5.64 -4.80
CA VAL A 250 -2.88 -5.27 -3.55
C VAL A 250 -3.85 -4.61 -2.55
N CYS A 251 -4.82 -3.84 -3.05
CA CYS A 251 -5.88 -3.26 -2.25
C CYS A 251 -6.84 -4.33 -1.68
N LYS A 252 -7.20 -5.34 -2.49
CA LYS A 252 -7.99 -6.49 -2.01
C LYS A 252 -7.28 -7.24 -0.89
N ILE A 253 -5.99 -7.58 -1.07
CA ILE A 253 -5.20 -8.29 -0.05
C ILE A 253 -5.11 -7.45 1.24
N SER A 254 -4.86 -6.15 1.12
CA SER A 254 -4.77 -5.25 2.28
C SER A 254 -6.13 -5.10 2.98
N SER A 255 -7.23 -5.04 2.22
CA SER A 255 -8.59 -5.04 2.75
C SER A 255 -8.91 -6.31 3.53
N ASP A 256 -8.52 -7.48 3.01
CA ASP A 256 -8.72 -8.76 3.69
C ASP A 256 -7.84 -8.87 4.95
N ALA A 257 -6.63 -8.32 4.93
CA ALA A 257 -5.76 -8.21 6.10
C ALA A 257 -6.36 -7.31 7.19
N HIS A 258 -6.90 -6.13 6.83
CA HIS A 258 -7.64 -5.26 7.77
C HIS A 258 -8.81 -5.97 8.42
N LYS A 259 -9.57 -6.79 7.67
CA LYS A 259 -10.65 -7.62 8.25
C LYS A 259 -10.11 -8.61 9.27
N GLN A 260 -8.97 -9.26 9.02
CA GLN A 260 -8.37 -10.16 10.02
C GLN A 260 -7.94 -9.39 11.27
N VAL A 261 -7.41 -8.18 11.09
CA VAL A 261 -7.01 -7.32 12.21
C VAL A 261 -8.22 -6.88 13.04
N MET A 262 -9.33 -6.50 12.42
CA MET A 262 -10.57 -6.16 13.14
C MET A 262 -11.12 -7.34 13.96
N LEU A 263 -11.01 -8.57 13.45
CA LEU A 263 -11.39 -9.77 14.22
C LEU A 263 -10.41 -10.05 15.36
N TYR A 264 -9.13 -9.71 15.18
CA TYR A 264 -8.11 -9.87 16.19
C TYR A 264 -8.29 -8.80 17.27
N ALA A 265 -8.09 -7.52 16.96
CA ALA A 265 -8.02 -6.40 17.89
C ALA A 265 -9.03 -6.48 19.05
N LYS A 266 -8.52 -6.40 20.28
CA LYS A 266 -9.34 -6.43 21.51
C LYS A 266 -8.57 -5.81 22.68
N PRO A 267 -9.26 -5.38 23.76
CA PRO A 267 -8.60 -4.88 24.96
C PRO A 267 -7.58 -5.86 25.54
N GLY A 268 -6.48 -5.33 26.06
CA GLY A 268 -5.37 -6.09 26.63
C GLY A 268 -4.31 -6.55 25.63
N ARG A 269 -4.52 -6.32 24.32
CA ARG A 269 -3.49 -6.55 23.30
C ARG A 269 -2.62 -5.32 23.08
N LYS A 270 -1.47 -5.53 22.46
CA LYS A 270 -0.59 -4.47 21.98
C LYS A 270 -0.89 -4.16 20.53
N GLU A 271 -0.70 -2.90 20.14
CA GLU A 271 -0.86 -2.42 18.77
C GLU A 271 0.02 -3.21 17.78
N TYR A 272 1.30 -3.47 18.11
CA TYR A 272 2.21 -4.25 17.25
C TYR A 272 1.74 -5.70 17.01
N GLN A 273 0.89 -6.25 17.89
CA GLN A 273 0.34 -7.59 17.64
C GLN A 273 -0.70 -7.56 16.51
N CYS A 274 -1.40 -6.43 16.35
CA CYS A 274 -2.32 -6.20 15.25
C CYS A 274 -1.55 -5.94 13.95
N GLU A 275 -0.49 -5.13 14.01
CA GLU A 275 0.48 -4.98 12.90
C GLU A 275 0.99 -6.34 12.43
N SER A 276 1.41 -7.22 13.34
CA SER A 276 1.88 -8.56 13.00
C SER A 276 0.83 -9.42 12.28
N VAL A 277 -0.46 -9.30 12.63
CA VAL A 277 -1.56 -10.01 11.96
C VAL A 277 -1.76 -9.49 10.55
N PHE A 278 -1.67 -8.17 10.35
CA PHE A 278 -1.73 -7.56 9.03
C PHE A 278 -0.60 -8.07 8.12
N LEU A 279 0.64 -7.98 8.62
CA LEU A 279 1.84 -8.40 7.90
C LEU A 279 1.80 -9.88 7.51
N ASP A 280 1.38 -10.77 8.44
CA ASP A 280 1.21 -12.19 8.14
C ASP A 280 0.23 -12.41 6.99
N HIS A 281 -0.97 -11.80 7.06
CA HIS A 281 -1.97 -12.01 6.02
C HIS A 281 -1.48 -11.52 4.65
N CYS A 282 -0.95 -10.29 4.60
CA CYS A 282 -0.44 -9.70 3.37
C CYS A 282 0.62 -10.57 2.70
N TYR A 283 1.58 -11.09 3.46
CA TYR A 283 2.64 -11.89 2.89
C TYR A 283 2.20 -13.33 2.61
N ARG A 284 1.62 -14.02 3.59
CA ARG A 284 1.28 -15.44 3.51
C ARG A 284 0.19 -15.73 2.47
N VAL A 285 -0.78 -14.83 2.32
CA VAL A 285 -1.91 -15.01 1.37
C VAL A 285 -1.64 -14.27 0.07
N GLY A 286 -1.20 -13.02 0.15
CA GLY A 286 -1.07 -12.14 -1.01
C GLY A 286 0.29 -12.15 -1.70
N GLY A 287 1.32 -12.75 -1.10
CA GLY A 287 2.69 -12.66 -1.58
C GLY A 287 3.32 -11.27 -1.42
N CYS A 288 2.68 -10.37 -0.65
CA CYS A 288 3.19 -9.01 -0.39
C CYS A 288 4.32 -9.06 0.65
N ARG A 289 5.55 -9.36 0.21
CA ARG A 289 6.73 -9.42 1.08
C ARG A 289 7.05 -8.07 1.73
N HIS A 290 6.72 -6.98 1.06
CA HIS A 290 6.90 -5.61 1.55
C HIS A 290 5.56 -4.99 1.93
N VAL A 291 5.62 -4.02 2.83
CA VAL A 291 4.57 -3.02 3.04
C VAL A 291 4.91 -1.74 2.31
N SER A 292 3.89 -0.95 2.01
CA SER A 292 4.05 0.31 1.30
C SER A 292 4.66 1.41 2.17
N TYR A 293 4.44 1.35 3.48
CA TYR A 293 4.95 2.23 4.52
C TYR A 293 4.90 1.50 5.87
N THR A 294 5.55 2.06 6.91
CA THR A 294 5.48 1.53 8.27
C THR A 294 4.03 1.53 8.76
N CYS A 295 3.54 0.38 9.21
CA CYS A 295 2.17 0.24 9.71
C CYS A 295 1.92 1.17 10.91
N ILE A 296 0.80 1.88 10.87
CA ILE A 296 0.39 2.85 11.89
C ILE A 296 -0.76 2.21 12.66
N CYS A 297 -0.49 1.72 13.87
CA CYS A 297 -1.51 1.08 14.70
C CYS A 297 -1.81 1.93 15.93
N GLY A 298 -2.57 3.02 15.79
CA GLY A 298 -2.92 3.90 16.91
C GLY A 298 -4.15 3.42 17.69
N SER A 299 -4.11 3.49 19.02
CA SER A 299 -5.25 3.20 19.90
C SER A 299 -5.44 4.31 20.94
N GLY A 300 -6.67 4.73 21.18
CA GLY A 300 -7.00 5.88 22.03
C GLY A 300 -6.25 7.15 21.57
N ASP A 301 -5.60 7.85 22.50
CA ASP A 301 -4.87 9.09 22.22
C ASP A 301 -3.78 9.01 21.13
N THR A 302 -3.12 7.85 20.92
CA THR A 302 -2.11 7.70 19.85
C THR A 302 -2.74 7.75 18.46
N GLY A 303 -4.05 7.49 18.33
CA GLY A 303 -4.79 7.69 17.08
C GLY A 303 -4.88 9.15 16.62
N ALA A 304 -4.51 10.13 17.47
CA ALA A 304 -4.35 11.53 17.06
C ALA A 304 -2.96 11.85 16.47
N THR A 305 -2.02 10.90 16.48
CA THR A 305 -0.68 11.06 15.91
C THR A 305 -0.67 10.48 14.49
N LEU A 306 -0.70 11.36 13.48
CA LEU A 306 -1.00 10.96 12.10
C LEU A 306 -0.09 9.86 11.54
N HIS A 307 1.23 9.95 11.78
CA HIS A 307 2.22 8.94 11.39
C HIS A 307 2.84 8.26 12.63
N TYR A 308 1.98 7.75 13.53
CA TYR A 308 2.41 6.87 14.64
C TYR A 308 3.06 5.57 14.12
N GLY A 309 3.68 4.75 14.97
CA GLY A 309 4.26 3.46 14.57
C GLY A 309 5.73 3.49 14.13
N HIS A 310 6.31 4.68 13.92
CA HIS A 310 7.75 4.83 13.68
C HIS A 310 8.60 4.42 14.90
N ALA A 311 9.93 4.33 14.74
CA ALA A 311 10.84 3.79 15.75
C ALA A 311 10.76 4.43 17.15
N SER A 312 10.45 5.73 17.25
CA SER A 312 10.31 6.41 18.56
C SER A 312 8.93 6.26 19.19
N ALA A 313 7.97 5.71 18.44
CA ALA A 313 6.61 5.46 18.87
C ALA A 313 6.09 4.12 18.27
N PRO A 314 6.75 2.98 18.57
CA PRO A 314 6.75 1.79 17.70
C PRO A 314 5.59 0.83 17.95
N ASN A 315 4.34 1.33 17.93
CA ASN A 315 3.13 0.52 18.12
C ASN A 315 3.13 -0.30 19.42
N THR A 316 3.59 0.28 20.54
CA THR A 316 3.77 -0.44 21.81
C THR A 316 2.70 -0.15 22.85
N LYS A 317 1.69 0.67 22.55
CA LYS A 317 0.62 0.93 23.52
C LYS A 317 -0.25 -0.31 23.69
N MET A 318 -0.78 -0.47 24.89
CA MET A 318 -1.83 -1.45 25.15
C MET A 318 -3.17 -0.86 24.72
N ILE A 319 -3.90 -1.61 23.92
CA ILE A 319 -5.28 -1.32 23.52
C ILE A 319 -6.15 -1.54 24.75
N ASN A 320 -6.89 -0.52 25.19
CA ASN A 320 -7.77 -0.59 26.36
C ASN A 320 -9.23 -0.69 25.95
N ASP A 321 -10.07 -1.11 26.91
CA ASP A 321 -11.51 -1.06 26.72
C ASP A 321 -11.97 0.40 26.57
N GLY A 322 -12.84 0.65 25.57
CA GLY A 322 -13.30 1.99 25.23
C GLY A 322 -12.36 2.82 24.33
N ASP A 323 -11.16 2.35 24.01
CA ASP A 323 -10.29 3.03 23.03
C ASP A 323 -10.93 2.97 21.62
N MET A 324 -10.75 4.05 20.85
CA MET A 324 -10.84 3.96 19.38
C MET A 324 -9.51 3.46 18.84
N CYS A 325 -9.54 2.47 17.95
CA CYS A 325 -8.41 2.09 17.12
C CYS A 325 -8.48 2.85 15.80
N LEU A 326 -7.35 3.36 15.34
CA LEU A 326 -7.14 3.93 14.01
C LEU A 326 -5.92 3.23 13.44
N PHE A 327 -6.15 2.26 12.56
CA PHE A 327 -5.12 1.42 11.98
C PHE A 327 -5.00 1.70 10.49
N ASP A 328 -3.84 2.19 10.11
CA ASP A 328 -3.48 2.62 8.76
C ASP A 328 -2.30 1.77 8.28
N MET A 329 -2.61 0.87 7.33
CA MET A 329 -1.70 -0.18 6.87
C MET A 329 -1.99 -0.58 5.43
N GLY A 330 -0.93 -0.77 4.63
CA GLY A 330 -1.03 -1.11 3.22
C GLY A 330 0.08 -2.05 2.75
N GLY A 331 -0.30 -3.12 2.04
CA GLY A 331 0.64 -4.05 1.41
C GLY A 331 1.31 -3.46 0.18
N ASN A 332 2.37 -4.11 -0.30
CA ASN A 332 3.03 -3.79 -1.57
C ASN A 332 3.23 -5.06 -2.42
N TYR A 333 2.76 -5.04 -3.67
CA TYR A 333 2.84 -6.17 -4.60
C TYR A 333 3.31 -5.70 -5.97
N ALA A 334 4.31 -6.37 -6.55
CA ALA A 334 4.96 -5.96 -7.81
C ALA A 334 5.45 -4.49 -7.81
N GLY A 335 5.74 -3.93 -6.64
CA GLY A 335 6.08 -2.52 -6.45
C GLY A 335 4.88 -1.60 -6.22
N TYR A 336 3.65 -2.00 -6.55
CA TYR A 336 2.44 -1.19 -6.41
C TYR A 336 1.91 -1.22 -4.97
N ALA A 337 1.46 -0.06 -4.51
CA ALA A 337 1.02 0.20 -3.15
C ALA A 337 -0.51 0.11 -2.98
N ALA A 338 -0.93 -0.37 -1.83
CA ALA A 338 -2.23 -0.05 -1.23
C ALA A 338 -2.03 0.89 -0.03
N ASP A 339 -3.06 1.64 0.32
CA ASP A 339 -3.10 2.53 1.48
C ASP A 339 -4.51 2.55 2.08
N ILE A 340 -4.68 1.94 3.25
CA ILE A 340 -6.01 1.74 3.84
C ILE A 340 -5.97 2.02 5.32
N THR A 341 -6.87 2.91 5.75
CA THR A 341 -7.13 3.19 7.15
C THR A 341 -8.51 2.67 7.57
N CYS A 342 -8.54 1.88 8.63
CA CYS A 342 -9.74 1.45 9.33
C CYS A 342 -9.76 2.01 10.75
N SER A 343 -10.86 2.68 11.10
CA SER A 343 -11.12 3.10 12.48
C SER A 343 -12.28 2.31 13.08
N PHE A 344 -12.14 1.81 14.30
CA PHE A 344 -13.14 0.96 14.96
C PHE A 344 -12.97 0.96 16.50
N PRO A 345 -14.02 0.68 17.28
CA PRO A 345 -13.94 0.59 18.74
C PRO A 345 -13.18 -0.67 19.14
N ALA A 346 -12.20 -0.54 20.04
CA ALA A 346 -11.35 -1.64 20.47
C ALA A 346 -12.13 -2.85 21.02
N ASN A 347 -13.29 -2.62 21.63
CA ASN A 347 -14.16 -3.65 22.20
C ASN A 347 -15.29 -4.10 21.26
N GLY A 348 -15.29 -3.64 20.01
CA GLY A 348 -16.26 -4.02 18.99
C GLY A 348 -17.63 -3.37 19.10
N LYS A 349 -17.83 -2.37 19.98
CA LYS A 349 -19.08 -1.61 20.11
C LYS A 349 -18.83 -0.11 20.21
N PHE A 350 -19.45 0.66 19.33
CA PHE A 350 -19.31 2.11 19.34
C PHE A 350 -20.11 2.70 20.52
N THR A 351 -19.51 3.63 21.25
CA THR A 351 -20.27 4.55 22.09
C THR A 351 -20.94 5.62 21.24
N GLU A 352 -21.93 6.34 21.78
CA GLU A 352 -22.57 7.46 21.06
C GLU A 352 -21.56 8.55 20.66
N ASP A 353 -20.59 8.85 21.51
CA ASP A 353 -19.53 9.82 21.20
C ASP A 353 -18.60 9.31 20.09
N GLN A 354 -18.22 8.02 20.11
CA GLN A 354 -17.41 7.42 19.04
C GLN A 354 -18.17 7.40 17.71
N LYS A 355 -19.45 7.00 17.75
CA LYS A 355 -20.34 6.97 16.59
C LYS A 355 -20.48 8.35 15.95
N LEU A 356 -20.68 9.39 16.76
CA LEU A 356 -20.81 10.77 16.26
C LEU A 356 -19.58 11.22 15.46
N ILE A 357 -18.37 10.94 15.95
CA ILE A 357 -17.14 11.31 15.24
C ILE A 357 -16.93 10.42 14.03
N TYR A 358 -17.20 9.12 14.16
CA TYR A 358 -17.06 8.16 13.08
C TYR A 358 -17.96 8.49 11.89
N GLU A 359 -19.25 8.72 12.14
CA GLU A 359 -20.23 9.05 11.09
C GLU A 359 -19.97 10.43 10.46
N ALA A 360 -19.35 11.37 11.19
CA ALA A 360 -18.91 12.64 10.61
C ALA A 360 -17.80 12.45 9.56
N VAL A 361 -16.82 11.58 9.85
CA VAL A 361 -15.75 11.25 8.90
C VAL A 361 -16.30 10.43 7.73
N LEU A 362 -17.19 9.48 7.99
CA LEU A 362 -17.87 8.69 6.96
C LEU A 362 -18.65 9.59 5.99
N ALA A 363 -19.37 10.59 6.52
CA ALA A 363 -20.06 11.58 5.69
C ALA A 363 -19.11 12.41 4.81
N GLY A 364 -17.92 12.75 5.34
CA GLY A 364 -16.86 13.38 4.56
C GLY A 364 -16.37 12.50 3.40
N ARG A 365 -16.13 11.22 3.67
CA ARG A 365 -15.69 10.23 2.67
C ARG A 365 -16.75 10.04 1.59
N ASP A 366 -18.01 9.87 1.99
CA ASP A 366 -19.13 9.66 1.06
C ASP A 366 -19.41 10.87 0.18
N ALA A 367 -19.15 12.09 0.69
CA ALA A 367 -19.25 13.30 -0.11
C ALA A 367 -18.25 13.31 -1.28
N VAL A 368 -16.99 12.93 -1.02
CA VAL A 368 -15.95 12.88 -2.05
C VAL A 368 -16.29 11.82 -3.10
N ILE A 369 -16.68 10.61 -2.69
CA ILE A 369 -16.97 9.52 -3.65
C ILE A 369 -18.14 9.85 -4.57
N ARG A 370 -19.13 10.58 -4.06
CA ARG A 370 -20.28 11.01 -4.87
C ARG A 370 -19.91 12.09 -5.90
N GLU A 371 -18.94 12.94 -5.58
CA GLU A 371 -18.66 14.17 -6.33
C GLU A 371 -17.40 14.07 -7.22
N ALA A 372 -16.45 13.21 -6.85
CA ALA A 372 -15.20 13.02 -7.57
C ALA A 372 -15.44 12.38 -8.94
N LYS A 373 -14.96 13.07 -9.98
CA LYS A 373 -15.01 12.66 -11.38
C LYS A 373 -14.03 13.52 -12.19
N PRO A 374 -13.73 13.16 -13.45
CA PRO A 374 -12.84 13.96 -14.29
C PRO A 374 -13.24 15.43 -14.36
N GLY A 375 -12.25 16.32 -14.27
CA GLY A 375 -12.40 17.78 -14.33
C GLY A 375 -12.61 18.48 -12.99
N VAL A 376 -12.97 17.76 -11.91
CA VAL A 376 -13.13 18.34 -10.57
C VAL A 376 -11.76 18.59 -9.93
N LEU A 377 -11.54 19.74 -9.28
CA LEU A 377 -10.29 20.02 -8.57
C LEU A 377 -10.20 19.24 -7.25
N TRP A 378 -9.02 18.68 -6.94
CA TRP A 378 -8.81 17.98 -5.67
C TRP A 378 -8.97 18.89 -4.45
N THR A 379 -8.68 20.18 -4.58
CA THR A 379 -8.95 21.19 -3.53
C THR A 379 -10.44 21.30 -3.21
N ASP A 380 -11.30 21.18 -4.22
CA ASP A 380 -12.76 21.25 -4.03
C ASP A 380 -13.27 20.01 -3.32
N MET A 381 -12.69 18.84 -3.60
CA MET A 381 -12.98 17.60 -2.87
C MET A 381 -12.57 17.71 -1.40
N HIS A 382 -11.40 18.27 -1.10
CA HIS A 382 -10.99 18.51 0.28
C HIS A 382 -11.99 19.41 1.02
N LEU A 383 -12.48 20.47 0.37
CA LEU A 383 -13.50 21.33 0.96
C LEU A 383 -14.86 20.63 1.06
N ALA A 384 -15.26 19.79 0.11
CA ALA A 384 -16.50 19.02 0.16
C ALA A 384 -16.52 18.05 1.35
N ALA A 385 -15.44 17.29 1.55
CA ALA A 385 -15.29 16.40 2.71
C ALA A 385 -15.40 17.17 4.03
N ASN A 386 -14.66 18.28 4.14
CA ASN A 386 -14.66 19.13 5.32
C ASN A 386 -16.04 19.75 5.60
N ARG A 387 -16.77 20.20 4.58
CA ARG A 387 -18.14 20.72 4.74
C ARG A 387 -19.07 19.67 5.33
N ALA A 388 -19.07 18.47 4.75
CA ALA A 388 -19.92 17.37 5.21
C ALA A 388 -19.58 16.99 6.67
N MET A 389 -18.29 16.89 7.00
CA MET A 389 -17.83 16.59 8.36
C MET A 389 -18.23 17.69 9.35
N LEU A 390 -17.97 18.97 9.04
CA LEU A 390 -18.31 20.10 9.92
C LEU A 390 -19.83 20.23 10.13
N ASP A 391 -20.64 20.02 9.09
CA ASP A 391 -22.10 20.04 9.20
C ASP A 391 -22.60 18.90 10.11
N HIS A 392 -22.01 17.71 10.00
CA HIS A 392 -22.33 16.59 10.89
C HIS A 392 -21.97 16.89 12.35
N LEU A 393 -20.76 17.38 12.62
CA LEU A 393 -20.31 17.75 13.97
C LEU A 393 -21.14 18.90 14.57
N LYS A 394 -21.59 19.85 13.74
CA LYS A 394 -22.53 20.90 14.14
C LYS A 394 -23.89 20.31 14.54
N LYS A 395 -24.44 19.37 13.76
CA LYS A 395 -25.70 18.68 14.12
C LYS A 395 -25.58 17.88 15.43
N GLY A 396 -24.43 17.28 15.69
CA GLY A 396 -24.10 16.66 17.00
C GLY A 396 -23.86 17.67 18.14
N GLY A 397 -23.82 18.97 17.82
CA GLY A 397 -23.66 20.08 18.75
C GLY A 397 -22.24 20.25 19.30
N LEU A 398 -21.21 19.67 18.65
CA LEU A 398 -19.80 19.95 18.97
C LEU A 398 -19.36 21.31 18.44
N LEU A 399 -19.97 21.75 17.33
CA LEU A 399 -19.66 23.01 16.66
C LEU A 399 -20.88 23.94 16.60
N ASN A 400 -20.63 25.24 16.60
CA ASN A 400 -21.63 26.32 16.58
C ASN A 400 -21.41 27.25 15.38
N GLY A 401 -22.48 27.81 14.80
CA GLY A 401 -22.39 28.81 13.73
C GLY A 401 -22.60 28.28 12.31
N ASN A 402 -22.17 29.04 11.29
CA ASN A 402 -22.27 28.68 9.88
C ASN A 402 -21.03 27.91 9.40
N VAL A 403 -21.20 26.89 8.56
CA VAL A 403 -20.12 26.01 8.08
C VAL A 403 -19.12 26.75 7.19
N GLU A 404 -19.56 27.66 6.32
CA GLU A 404 -18.65 28.44 5.48
C GLU A 404 -17.82 29.42 6.32
N ASP A 405 -18.41 30.01 7.36
CA ASP A 405 -17.65 30.83 8.32
C ASP A 405 -16.60 30.00 9.07
N MET A 406 -16.92 28.75 9.44
CA MET A 406 -15.95 27.81 10.03
C MET A 406 -14.80 27.53 9.06
N ILE A 407 -15.09 27.30 7.77
CA ILE A 407 -14.06 27.07 6.76
C ILE A 407 -13.19 28.31 6.58
N ALA A 408 -13.78 29.49 6.44
CA ALA A 408 -13.06 30.75 6.30
C ALA A 408 -12.14 31.05 7.50
N ASN A 409 -12.51 30.58 8.70
CA ASN A 409 -11.70 30.72 9.92
C ASN A 409 -10.76 29.51 10.19
N GLY A 410 -10.63 28.58 9.24
CA GLY A 410 -9.70 27.46 9.31
C GLY A 410 -10.06 26.37 10.33
N ILE A 411 -11.32 26.27 10.73
CA ILE A 411 -11.80 25.27 11.72
C ILE A 411 -11.60 23.84 11.21
N HIS A 412 -11.83 23.60 9.92
CA HIS A 412 -11.56 22.31 9.29
C HIS A 412 -10.09 21.89 9.47
N GLY A 413 -9.13 22.79 9.29
CA GLY A 413 -7.69 22.50 9.48
C GLY A 413 -7.28 22.24 10.93
N ILE A 414 -8.12 22.55 11.91
CA ILE A 414 -7.90 22.19 13.32
C ILE A 414 -8.28 20.71 13.57
N LEU A 415 -9.35 20.25 12.93
CA LEU A 415 -9.89 18.89 13.10
C LEU A 415 -9.32 17.89 12.09
N GLN A 416 -8.96 18.34 10.89
CA GLN A 416 -8.25 17.59 9.85
C GLN A 416 -7.02 18.39 9.40
N PRO A 417 -5.86 18.25 10.06
CA PRO A 417 -4.67 19.03 9.74
C PRO A 417 -3.87 18.50 8.54
N HIS A 418 -4.29 17.40 7.92
CA HIS A 418 -3.65 16.80 6.74
C HIS A 418 -4.50 17.02 5.47
N GLY A 419 -3.91 16.70 4.31
CA GLY A 419 -4.64 16.71 3.03
C GLY A 419 -5.77 15.68 3.01
N LEU A 420 -6.72 15.80 2.07
CA LEU A 420 -7.78 14.80 1.91
C LEU A 420 -7.28 13.44 1.40
N GLY A 421 -6.13 13.44 0.75
CA GLY A 421 -5.56 12.26 0.11
C GLY A 421 -4.57 12.68 -0.97
N HIS A 422 -4.06 11.68 -1.68
CA HIS A 422 -2.92 11.81 -2.57
C HIS A 422 -2.98 10.82 -3.72
N LEU A 423 -2.17 11.05 -4.76
CA LEU A 423 -1.97 10.06 -5.81
C LEU A 423 -1.36 8.79 -5.21
N LEU A 424 -1.74 7.63 -5.74
CA LEU A 424 -1.30 6.31 -5.30
C LEU A 424 -0.83 5.49 -6.50
N GLY A 425 0.26 4.73 -6.38
CA GLY A 425 0.79 3.91 -7.48
C GLY A 425 1.94 3.02 -7.03
N LEU A 426 3.10 3.15 -7.67
CA LEU A 426 4.33 2.44 -7.25
C LEU A 426 4.91 2.98 -5.93
N ASP A 427 4.63 4.26 -5.65
CA ASP A 427 4.88 4.88 -4.36
C ASP A 427 3.53 5.12 -3.67
N VAL A 428 3.49 5.04 -2.32
CA VAL A 428 2.27 5.30 -1.54
C VAL A 428 1.81 6.74 -1.73
N HIS A 429 2.73 7.69 -1.52
CA HIS A 429 2.60 9.06 -1.99
C HIS A 429 3.18 9.14 -3.41
N ASP A 430 2.35 8.86 -4.41
CA ASP A 430 2.79 8.74 -5.81
C ASP A 430 3.15 10.10 -6.42
N VAL A 431 4.00 10.05 -7.44
CA VAL A 431 4.59 11.22 -8.07
C VAL A 431 3.58 12.01 -8.90
N GLY A 432 3.93 13.26 -9.24
CA GLY A 432 3.19 14.03 -10.23
C GLY A 432 2.14 14.98 -9.67
N GLY A 433 2.01 15.09 -8.35
CA GLY A 433 1.00 15.94 -7.70
C GLY A 433 1.14 17.45 -7.98
N TYR A 434 2.37 17.93 -8.21
CA TYR A 434 2.73 19.34 -8.45
C TYR A 434 3.80 19.50 -9.54
N LEU A 435 3.58 18.90 -10.71
CA LEU A 435 4.44 19.14 -11.87
C LEU A 435 4.32 20.60 -12.37
N PRO A 436 5.29 21.12 -13.15
CA PRO A 436 5.30 22.54 -13.55
C PRO A 436 4.03 23.05 -14.25
N HIS A 437 3.28 22.18 -14.92
CA HIS A 437 2.03 22.53 -15.61
C HIS A 437 0.78 22.39 -14.72
N CYS A 438 0.93 21.91 -13.48
CA CYS A 438 -0.17 21.71 -12.53
C CYS A 438 -0.44 22.99 -11.73
N PRO A 439 -1.64 23.13 -11.13
CA PRO A 439 -1.89 24.16 -10.14
C PRO A 439 -0.84 24.10 -9.00
N PRO A 440 -0.37 25.25 -8.49
CA PRO A 440 0.60 25.28 -7.41
C PRO A 440 -0.04 24.78 -6.10
N ARG A 441 0.83 24.38 -5.17
CA ARG A 441 0.40 24.00 -3.81
C ARG A 441 -0.32 25.18 -3.14
N PRO A 442 -1.55 24.99 -2.63
CA PRO A 442 -2.28 26.06 -1.96
C PRO A 442 -1.62 26.43 -0.63
N SER A 443 -2.03 27.57 -0.07
CA SER A 443 -1.58 28.05 1.24
C SER A 443 -2.59 27.74 2.34
N GLY A 444 -2.25 28.09 3.59
CA GLY A 444 -3.16 27.97 4.72
C GLY A 444 -3.53 26.51 5.05
N PRO A 445 -4.79 26.24 5.48
CA PRO A 445 -5.22 24.91 5.88
C PRO A 445 -5.10 23.84 4.78
N LEU A 446 -5.11 24.23 3.50
CA LEU A 446 -5.03 23.31 2.36
C LEU A 446 -3.58 22.95 1.99
N ALA A 447 -2.57 23.59 2.59
CA ALA A 447 -1.16 23.44 2.19
C ALA A 447 -0.59 22.02 2.33
N ARG A 448 -1.29 21.14 3.06
CA ARG A 448 -0.92 19.73 3.26
C ARG A 448 -1.46 18.78 2.19
N LEU A 449 -2.24 19.26 1.22
CA LEU A 449 -2.64 18.45 0.06
C LEU A 449 -1.43 18.05 -0.78
N ARG A 450 -1.32 16.77 -1.15
CA ARG A 450 -0.21 16.27 -2.00
C ARG A 450 -0.44 16.47 -3.49
N THR A 451 -1.62 16.92 -3.87
CA THR A 451 -1.91 17.41 -5.23
C THR A 451 -2.98 18.49 -5.20
N ALA A 452 -2.96 19.41 -6.17
CA ALA A 452 -4.03 20.36 -6.43
C ALA A 452 -4.59 20.20 -7.86
N ARG A 453 -4.33 19.06 -8.50
CA ARG A 453 -4.71 18.80 -9.89
C ARG A 453 -6.24 18.70 -10.04
N PRO A 454 -6.77 19.02 -11.25
CA PRO A 454 -8.04 18.46 -11.66
C PRO A 454 -7.90 16.93 -11.76
N LEU A 455 -8.92 16.21 -11.32
CA LEU A 455 -9.00 14.77 -11.45
C LEU A 455 -9.08 14.40 -12.94
N LEU A 456 -8.37 13.36 -13.34
CA LEU A 456 -8.39 12.81 -14.69
C LEU A 456 -8.73 11.32 -14.61
N ALA A 457 -9.38 10.81 -15.66
CA ALA A 457 -9.62 9.38 -15.77
C ALA A 457 -8.31 8.59 -15.68
N ASN A 458 -8.37 7.45 -15.01
CA ASN A 458 -7.25 6.56 -14.68
C ASN A 458 -6.21 7.13 -13.70
N MET A 459 -6.50 8.24 -13.00
CA MET A 459 -5.80 8.56 -11.77
C MET A 459 -6.27 7.62 -10.67
N THR A 460 -5.33 7.14 -9.86
CA THR A 460 -5.62 6.44 -8.60
C THR A 460 -5.18 7.31 -7.43
N LEU A 461 -6.05 7.44 -6.43
CA LEU A 461 -5.83 8.29 -5.26
C LEU A 461 -6.36 7.64 -3.98
N THR A 462 -5.88 8.11 -2.83
CA THR A 462 -6.53 7.89 -1.54
C THR A 462 -7.65 8.92 -1.32
N ILE A 463 -8.74 8.49 -0.66
CA ILE A 463 -9.75 9.36 -0.04
C ILE A 463 -9.72 9.08 1.45
N GLU A 464 -9.08 9.95 2.22
CA GLU A 464 -8.73 9.72 3.63
C GLU A 464 -9.17 10.87 4.57
N PRO A 465 -10.43 11.33 4.57
CA PRO A 465 -10.85 12.32 5.56
C PRO A 465 -10.64 11.79 6.99
N GLY A 466 -10.42 12.72 7.92
CA GLY A 466 -10.21 12.37 9.32
C GLY A 466 -10.54 13.50 10.29
N CYS A 467 -10.95 13.13 11.50
CA CYS A 467 -11.28 14.05 12.59
C CYS A 467 -10.48 13.67 13.83
N TYR A 468 -9.62 14.58 14.29
CA TYR A 468 -8.69 14.34 15.40
C TYR A 468 -8.82 15.40 16.48
N PHE A 469 -8.67 14.97 17.74
CA PHE A 469 -8.69 15.86 18.89
C PHE A 469 -7.27 16.12 19.40
N ILE A 470 -6.48 16.82 18.57
CA ILE A 470 -5.06 17.10 18.84
C ILE A 470 -4.93 18.21 19.89
N PRO A 471 -4.35 17.95 21.08
CA PRO A 471 -4.35 18.91 22.19
C PRO A 471 -3.75 20.27 21.82
N ARG A 472 -2.64 20.28 21.06
CA ARG A 472 -1.98 21.52 20.64
C ARG A 472 -2.87 22.39 19.76
N LEU A 473 -3.55 21.79 18.77
CA LEU A 473 -4.41 22.53 17.84
C LEU A 473 -5.67 23.04 18.54
N LEU A 474 -6.31 22.20 19.37
CA LEU A 474 -7.48 22.60 20.16
C LEU A 474 -7.16 23.72 21.15
N ASN A 475 -6.02 23.66 21.83
CA ASN A 475 -5.62 24.72 22.77
C ASN A 475 -5.35 26.05 22.05
N ASN A 476 -4.71 26.01 20.88
CA ASN A 476 -4.53 27.21 20.05
C ASN A 476 -5.88 27.79 19.61
N ALA A 477 -6.81 26.94 19.18
CA ALA A 477 -8.16 27.36 18.78
C ALA A 477 -8.96 27.95 19.96
N LYS A 478 -8.86 27.36 21.16
CA LYS A 478 -9.51 27.85 22.39
C LYS A 478 -9.04 29.24 22.78
N ASN A 479 -7.75 29.53 22.55
CA ASN A 479 -7.13 30.82 22.87
C ASN A 479 -7.25 31.86 21.75
N ASN A 480 -7.88 31.52 20.63
CA ASN A 480 -8.12 32.44 19.52
C ASN A 480 -9.62 32.80 19.46
N PRO A 481 -10.05 34.01 19.86
CA PRO A 481 -11.46 34.40 19.86
C PRO A 481 -12.18 34.24 18.52
N ALA A 482 -11.45 34.39 17.40
CA ALA A 482 -12.01 34.19 16.06
C ALA A 482 -12.40 32.73 15.81
N GLN A 483 -11.72 31.78 16.44
CA GLN A 483 -11.95 30.34 16.29
C GLN A 483 -12.76 29.74 17.45
N ALA A 484 -12.48 30.17 18.68
CA ALA A 484 -13.07 29.64 19.91
C ALA A 484 -14.60 29.67 19.91
N LYS A 485 -15.21 30.68 19.28
CA LYS A 485 -16.68 30.84 19.15
C LYS A 485 -17.37 29.71 18.38
N PHE A 486 -16.64 28.98 17.53
CA PHE A 486 -17.19 27.90 16.71
C PHE A 486 -17.23 26.55 17.43
N PHE A 487 -16.58 26.41 18.60
CA PHE A 487 -16.55 25.17 19.36
C PHE A 487 -17.48 25.25 20.57
N ASN A 488 -18.21 24.17 20.84
CA ASN A 488 -18.86 23.95 22.13
C ASN A 488 -17.84 23.31 23.08
N TRP A 489 -17.10 24.13 23.83
CA TRP A 489 -15.99 23.66 24.66
C TRP A 489 -16.40 22.66 25.75
N ASP A 490 -17.61 22.78 26.31
CA ASP A 490 -18.12 21.83 27.32
C ASP A 490 -18.26 20.41 26.76
N LYS A 491 -18.53 20.28 25.46
CA LYS A 491 -18.56 18.99 24.77
C LYS A 491 -17.19 18.60 24.24
N VAL A 492 -16.51 19.50 23.54
CA VAL A 492 -15.21 19.23 22.88
C VAL A 492 -14.14 18.82 23.89
N ASP A 493 -14.12 19.41 25.10
CA ASP A 493 -13.14 19.05 26.11
C ASP A 493 -13.29 17.59 26.61
N LYS A 494 -14.45 16.95 26.42
CA LYS A 494 -14.66 15.52 26.72
C LYS A 494 -13.97 14.59 25.72
N PHE A 495 -13.67 15.07 24.52
CA PHE A 495 -12.96 14.30 23.49
C PHE A 495 -11.44 14.42 23.61
N ARG A 496 -10.91 15.08 24.65
CA ARG A 496 -9.46 15.09 24.90
C ARG A 496 -9.00 13.68 25.26
N GLY A 497 -8.02 13.17 24.51
CA GLY A 497 -7.55 11.80 24.65
C GLY A 497 -8.38 10.76 23.86
N PHE A 498 -9.45 11.18 23.17
CA PHE A 498 -10.20 10.33 22.25
C PHE A 498 -9.32 9.75 21.13
N GLY A 499 -8.30 10.52 20.72
CA GLY A 499 -7.50 10.22 19.54
C GLY A 499 -8.11 10.87 18.31
N GLY A 500 -8.51 10.05 17.36
CA GLY A 500 -9.20 10.48 16.15
C GLY A 500 -9.76 9.31 15.35
N VAL A 501 -10.46 9.66 14.28
CA VAL A 501 -10.96 8.73 13.26
C VAL A 501 -10.41 9.15 11.92
N ARG A 502 -9.93 8.19 11.13
CA ARG A 502 -9.66 8.32 9.70
C ARG A 502 -10.29 7.14 8.97
N ILE A 503 -10.89 7.42 7.82
CA ILE A 503 -11.47 6.41 6.92
C ILE A 503 -10.81 6.63 5.58
N GLU A 504 -10.02 5.66 5.13
CA GLU A 504 -9.22 5.81 3.92
C GLU A 504 -9.47 4.68 2.93
N ASP A 505 -9.84 5.08 1.71
CA ASP A 505 -10.11 4.22 0.58
C ASP A 505 -9.14 4.51 -0.59
N ASP A 506 -8.66 3.46 -1.25
CA ASP A 506 -7.95 3.51 -2.52
C ASP A 506 -8.97 3.51 -3.67
N VAL A 507 -8.92 4.54 -4.51
CA VAL A 507 -9.90 4.71 -5.56
C VAL A 507 -9.30 4.98 -6.93
N LEU A 508 -10.04 4.61 -7.96
CA LEU A 508 -9.79 4.95 -9.36
C LEU A 508 -10.80 5.99 -9.83
N ILE A 509 -10.32 7.07 -10.43
CA ILE A 509 -11.16 7.99 -11.18
C ILE A 509 -11.46 7.35 -12.54
N THR A 510 -12.73 7.04 -12.79
CA THR A 510 -13.24 6.56 -14.08
C THR A 510 -13.72 7.72 -14.93
N ASP A 511 -14.21 7.45 -16.16
CA ASP A 511 -14.80 8.49 -17.00
C ASP A 511 -16.06 9.14 -16.40
N ALA A 512 -16.76 8.44 -15.49
CA ALA A 512 -18.05 8.86 -14.96
C ALA A 512 -18.05 9.19 -13.46
N GLY A 513 -17.00 8.84 -12.72
CA GLY A 513 -16.96 8.98 -11.27
C GLY A 513 -15.84 8.17 -10.63
N VAL A 514 -16.13 7.53 -9.51
CA VAL A 514 -15.16 6.75 -8.73
C VAL A 514 -15.48 5.26 -8.79
N GLU A 515 -14.45 4.44 -8.99
CA GLU A 515 -14.44 3.03 -8.61
C GLU A 515 -13.62 2.87 -7.32
N ASN A 516 -14.22 2.32 -6.26
CA ASN A 516 -13.51 2.07 -5.01
C ASN A 516 -12.92 0.66 -4.99
N PHE A 517 -11.61 0.54 -4.81
CA PHE A 517 -10.93 -0.74 -4.68
C PHE A 517 -10.99 -1.29 -3.26
N THR A 518 -11.10 -0.40 -2.26
CA THR A 518 -11.10 -0.79 -0.85
C THR A 518 -12.40 -1.48 -0.47
N PHE A 519 -12.27 -2.70 0.07
CA PHE A 519 -13.39 -3.56 0.42
C PHE A 519 -13.32 -4.00 1.89
N VAL A 520 -13.64 -3.09 2.81
CA VAL A 520 -13.71 -3.30 4.26
C VAL A 520 -15.05 -2.82 4.82
N PRO A 521 -15.50 -3.31 6.00
CA PRO A 521 -16.64 -2.74 6.73
C PRO A 521 -16.50 -1.22 6.94
N ARG A 522 -17.54 -0.44 6.62
CA ARG A 522 -17.51 1.04 6.74
C ARG A 522 -18.68 1.62 7.51
N THR A 523 -19.85 1.00 7.53
CA THR A 523 -20.91 1.46 8.43
C THR A 523 -20.62 0.98 9.85
N VAL A 524 -21.14 1.71 10.84
CA VAL A 524 -21.09 1.29 12.25
C VAL A 524 -21.62 -0.13 12.41
N ALA A 525 -22.74 -0.44 11.76
CA ALA A 525 -23.36 -1.77 11.81
C ALA A 525 -22.45 -2.86 11.21
N GLU A 526 -21.86 -2.63 10.03
CA GLU A 526 -20.95 -3.58 9.39
C GLU A 526 -19.70 -3.85 10.24
N ILE A 527 -19.12 -2.82 10.86
CA ILE A 527 -17.95 -2.97 11.72
C ILE A 527 -18.29 -3.78 12.96
N GLU A 528 -19.37 -3.43 13.66
CA GLU A 528 -19.79 -4.16 14.86
C GLU A 528 -20.17 -5.61 14.55
N GLU A 529 -20.85 -5.85 13.43
CA GLU A 529 -21.20 -7.20 12.97
C GLU A 529 -19.95 -8.01 12.65
N HIS A 530 -19.00 -7.42 11.91
CA HIS A 530 -17.75 -8.08 11.55
C HIS A 530 -16.95 -8.45 12.80
N MET A 531 -16.74 -7.51 13.73
CA MET A 531 -15.97 -7.73 14.95
C MET A 531 -16.64 -8.74 15.91
N ALA A 532 -17.97 -8.84 15.91
CA ALA A 532 -18.70 -9.80 16.75
C ALA A 532 -18.43 -11.27 16.38
N ASN A 533 -18.01 -11.55 15.15
CA ASN A 533 -17.68 -12.92 14.72
C ASN A 533 -16.43 -13.49 15.42
N GLY A 534 -15.59 -12.62 16.00
CA GLY A 534 -14.32 -12.98 16.64
C GLY A 534 -13.32 -13.61 15.66
N ALA A 535 -12.06 -13.66 16.06
CA ALA A 535 -11.06 -14.27 15.20
C ALA A 535 -10.95 -15.79 15.37
N ASN A 536 -10.91 -16.50 14.24
CA ASN A 536 -10.65 -17.93 14.18
C ASN A 536 -9.19 -18.19 13.77
N PHE A 537 -8.25 -17.84 14.65
CA PHE A 537 -6.85 -18.26 14.52
C PHE A 537 -6.73 -19.70 15.05
N LYS A 538 -7.03 -20.69 14.20
CA LYS A 538 -6.73 -22.10 14.47
C LYS A 538 -5.33 -22.46 14.01
#